data_AF-A0A8J3H2J5-F1
#
_entry.id   AF-A0A8J3H2J5-F1
#
_cell.length_a   1.000
_cell.length_b   1.000
_cell.length_c   1.000
_cell.angle_alpha   90.00
_cell.angle_beta   90.00
_cell.angle_gamma   90.00
#
_symmetry.space_group_name_H-M   'P 1'
#
loop_
_entity.id
_entity.type
_entity.pdbx_description
1 polymer ?
#
loop_
_entity_poly.entity_id
_entity_poly.type
_entity_poly.pdbx_seq_one_letter_code
_entity_poly.pdbx_strand_id
1 'polypeptide(L)' 'MEAPFEATTWNGITGAVYAGYGSVEGLWLFVCLALVVVAIVFGWRHEEHAYKATEKT' A
#
# COMPACT_ATOMS: atom_id res chain seq x y z
N MET A 1 -12.54 25.17 -2.76
CA MET A 1 -12.79 23.86 -2.13
C MET A 1 -13.05 24.18 -0.66
N GLU A 2 -14.29 24.07 -0.21
CA GLU A 2 -14.59 24.19 1.22
C GLU A 2 -13.97 23.00 1.96
N ALA A 3 -13.45 23.26 3.15
CA ALA A 3 -12.84 22.21 3.96
C ALA A 3 -13.90 21.16 4.31
N PRO A 4 -13.57 19.86 4.32
CA PRO A 4 -14.52 18.78 4.62
C PRO A 4 -14.95 18.72 6.11
N PHE A 5 -14.74 19.79 6.87
CA PHE A 5 -15.08 19.90 8.29
C PHE A 5 -15.35 21.36 8.68
N GLU A 6 -16.36 21.59 9.53
CA GLU A 6 -16.62 22.89 10.18
C GLU A 6 -15.93 22.97 11.56
N ALA A 7 -14.61 22.83 11.59
CA ALA A 7 -13.84 22.97 12.82
C ALA A 7 -13.28 24.39 12.93
N THR A 8 -13.90 25.21 13.76
CA THR A 8 -13.42 26.56 14.09
C THR A 8 -12.35 26.56 15.18
N THR A 9 -11.99 25.38 15.70
CA THR A 9 -11.01 25.22 16.78
C THR A 9 -9.90 24.26 16.36
N TRP A 10 -8.71 24.45 16.94
CA TRP A 10 -7.55 23.63 16.62
C TRP A 10 -7.76 22.15 16.97
N ASN A 11 -8.55 21.86 18.02
CA ASN A 11 -8.95 20.50 18.40
C ASN A 11 -9.80 19.79 17.34
N GLY A 12 -10.68 20.50 16.64
CA GLY A 12 -11.49 19.88 15.58
C GLY A 12 -10.66 19.58 14.32
N ILE A 13 -9.68 20.44 14.02
CA ILE A 13 -8.75 20.22 12.89
C ILE A 13 -7.85 19.02 13.16
N THR A 14 -7.25 18.93 14.35
CA THR A 14 -6.42 17.78 14.72
C THR A 14 -7.25 16.49 14.73
N GLY A 15 -8.47 16.52 15.27
CA GLY A 15 -9.39 15.39 15.22
C GLY A 15 -9.69 14.91 13.81
N ALA A 16 -9.92 15.81 12.85
CA ALA A 16 -10.18 15.47 11.45
C ALA A 16 -8.93 14.95 10.72
N VAL A 17 -7.75 15.53 10.98
CA VAL A 17 -6.47 15.09 10.38
C VAL A 17 -6.07 13.70 10.86
N TYR A 18 -6.28 13.42 12.14
CA TYR A 18 -6.00 12.12 12.74
C TYR A 18 -7.22 11.18 12.74
N ALA A 19 -8.32 11.56 12.08
CA ALA A 19 -9.47 10.67 11.90
C ALA A 19 -9.03 9.49 11.02
N GLY A 20 -8.77 8.36 11.65
CA GLY A 20 -8.28 7.14 11.00
C GLY A 20 -6.83 6.79 11.30
N TYR A 21 -6.10 7.66 12.01
CA TYR A 21 -4.80 7.31 12.57
C TYR A 21 -4.99 6.14 13.57
N GLY A 22 -4.26 5.04 13.39
CA GLY A 22 -4.43 3.83 14.18
C GLY A 22 -5.55 2.88 13.76
N SER A 23 -6.50 3.26 12.88
CA SER A 23 -7.68 2.42 12.60
C SER A 23 -7.50 1.43 11.45
N VAL A 24 -6.67 1.77 10.46
CA VAL A 24 -6.46 0.96 9.24
C VAL A 24 -5.00 0.54 9.04
N GLU A 25 -4.13 0.82 10.02
CA GLU A 25 -2.69 0.56 9.91
C GLU A 25 -2.39 -0.93 9.67
N GLY A 26 -3.03 -1.83 10.41
CA GLY A 26 -2.85 -3.28 10.22
C GLY A 26 -3.29 -3.78 8.84
N LEU A 27 -4.41 -3.25 8.33
CA LEU A 27 -4.88 -3.56 6.97
C LEU A 27 -3.90 -3.04 5.92
N TRP A 28 -3.41 -1.80 6.10
CA TRP A 28 -2.45 -1.19 5.19
C TRP A 28 -1.12 -1.97 5.15
N LEU A 29 -0.59 -2.36 6.31
CA LEU A 29 0.61 -3.19 6.40
C LEU A 29 0.42 -4.54 5.71
N PHE A 30 -0.73 -5.18 5.90
CA PHE A 30 -1.04 -6.44 5.23
C PHE A 30 -1.07 -6.29 3.71
N VAL A 31 -1.70 -5.22 3.20
CA VAL A 31 -1.72 -4.91 1.76
C VAL A 31 -0.30 -4.68 1.24
N CYS A 32 0.51 -3.90 1.93
CA CYS A 32 1.91 -3.68 1.54
C CYS A 32 2.69 -5.01 1.49
N LEU A 33 2.54 -5.86 2.50
CA LEU A 33 3.18 -7.17 2.53
C LEU A 33 2.72 -8.06 1.36
N ALA A 34 1.41 -8.09 1.09
CA ALA A 34 0.86 -8.84 -0.02
C ALA A 34 1.46 -8.38 -1.37
N LEU A 35 1.59 -7.07 -1.58
CA LEU A 35 2.22 -6.51 -2.78
C LEU A 35 3.69 -6.92 -2.92
N VAL A 36 4.45 -6.95 -1.82
CA VAL A 36 5.85 -7.42 -1.82
C VAL A 36 5.93 -8.89 -2.22
N VAL A 37 5.09 -9.75 -1.63
CA VAL A 37 5.04 -11.18 -1.96
C VAL A 37 4.71 -11.39 -3.43
N VAL A 38 3.71 -10.68 -3.94
CA VAL A 38 3.32 -10.71 -5.36
C VAL A 38 4.50 -10.34 -6.24
N ALA A 39 5.20 -9.23 -5.95
CA ALA A 39 6.35 -8.79 -6.74
C ALA A 39 7.46 -9.86 -6.80
N ILE A 40 7.75 -10.52 -5.68
CA ILE A 40 8.75 -11.61 -5.61
C ILE A 40 8.32 -12.80 -6.48
N VAL A 41 7.08 -13.25 -6.35
CA VAL A 41 6.57 -14.41 -7.09
C VAL A 41 6.56 -14.16 -8.60
N PHE A 42 6.10 -12.99 -9.03
CA PHE A 42 6.09 -12.63 -10.45
C PHE A 42 7.50 -12.41 -11.01
N GLY A 43 8.41 -11.82 -10.23
CA GLY A 43 9.81 -11.67 -10.60
C GLY A 43 10.49 -13.02 -10.82
N TRP A 44 10.36 -13.94 -9.87
CA TRP A 44 10.90 -15.30 -9.99
C TRP A 44 10.36 -16.04 -11.22
N ARG A 45 9.04 -15.97 -11.45
CA ARG A 45 8.41 -16.61 -12.62
C ARG A 45 8.87 -16.01 -13.95
N HIS A 46 9.12 -14.69 -13.98
CA HIS A 46 9.65 -14.02 -15.15
C HIS A 46 11.08 -14.47 -15.46
N GLU A 47 11.94 -14.53 -14.45
CA GLU A 47 13.32 -15.02 -14.58
C GLU A 47 13.37 -16.48 -15.03
N GLU A 48 12.57 -17.36 -14.42
CA GLU A 48 12.51 -18.78 -14.80
C GLU A 48 12.15 -18.96 -16.28
N HIS A 49 11.17 -18.20 -16.78
CA HIS A 49 10.82 -18.21 -18.20
C HIS A 49 11.96 -17.72 -19.10
N ALA A 50 12.68 -16.67 -18.68
CA ALA A 50 13.82 -16.15 -19.44
C ALA A 50 14.94 -17.20 -19.53
N TYR A 51 15.30 -17.84 -18.41
CA TYR A 51 16.32 -18.89 -18.39
C TYR A 51 15.95 -20.09 -19.26
N LYS A 52 14.71 -20.56 -19.19
CA LYS A 52 14.21 -21.66 -20.04
C LYS A 52 14.18 -21.32 -21.52
N ALA A 53 13.96 -20.05 -21.88
CA ALA A 53 13.99 -19.60 -23.26
C ALA A 53 15.43 -19.60 -23.82
N THR A 54 16.41 -19.19 -22.99
CA THR A 54 17.82 -19.18 -23.38
C THR A 54 18.46 -20.56 -23.46
N GLU A 55 18.01 -21.53 -22.65
CA GLU A 55 18.55 -22.91 -22.65
C GLU A 55 18.20 -23.69 -23.94
N LYS A 56 17.16 -23.28 -24.66
CA LYS A 56 16.68 -23.96 -25.88
C LYS A 56 17.36 -23.51 -27.18
N THR A 57 18.31 -22.57 -27.11
CA THR A 57 19.08 -22.05 -28.26
C THR A 57 20.49 -22.61 -28.22
#